data_AF-A0A9E6DM47-F1
#
_entry.id   AF-A0A9E6DM47-F1
#
_cell.length_a   1.000
_cell.length_b   1.000
_cell.length_c   1.000
_cell.angle_alpha   90.00
_cell.angle_beta   90.00
_cell.angle_gamma   90.00
#
_symmetry.space_group_name_H-M   'P 1'
#
loop_
_entity.id
_entity.type
_entity.pdbx_description
1 polymer ?
#
loop_
_entity_poly.entity_id
_entity_poly.type
_entity_poly.pdbx_seq_one_letter_code
_entity_poly.pdbx_strand_id
1 'polypeptide(L)' 'KGFALGLQFNPRSRLPRADFAQLHVHIGDAPVIEGSTVRALESLLEARSILMSAYDFDPANTGDNAGAGGW' A
#
# COMPACT_ATOMS: atom_id res chain seq x y z
N LYS A 1 -1.02 10.50 -0.08
CA LYS A 1 -2.42 9.98 0.03
C LYS A 1 -3.32 10.07 -1.21
N GLY A 2 -3.17 11.06 -2.11
CA GLY A 2 -4.13 11.28 -3.21
C GLY A 2 -4.46 10.05 -4.08
N PHE A 3 -3.48 9.19 -4.33
CA PHE A 3 -3.65 7.92 -5.03
C PHE A 3 -4.74 7.00 -4.43
N ALA A 4 -4.79 6.85 -3.10
CA ALA A 4 -5.69 5.91 -2.44
C ALA A 4 -7.14 6.42 -2.32
N LEU A 5 -7.38 7.73 -2.50
CA LEU A 5 -8.73 8.31 -2.42
C LEU A 5 -9.67 7.76 -3.51
N GLY A 6 -9.13 7.49 -4.71
CA GLY A 6 -9.91 6.89 -5.79
C GLY A 6 -10.45 5.49 -5.42
N LEU A 7 -9.72 4.74 -4.59
CA LEU A 7 -10.16 3.42 -4.13
C LEU A 7 -11.28 3.52 -3.08
N GLN A 8 -11.26 4.54 -2.21
CA GLN A 8 -12.24 4.72 -1.14
C GLN A 8 -13.65 5.04 -1.68
N PHE A 9 -13.74 5.79 -2.77
CA PHE A 9 -15.01 6.20 -3.37
C PHE A 9 -15.44 5.35 -4.56
N ASN A 10 -14.65 4.33 -4.92
CA ASN A 10 -15.03 3.40 -5.97
C ASN A 10 -16.04 2.37 -5.42
N PRO A 11 -17.29 2.33 -5.92
CA PRO A 11 -18.29 1.35 -5.47
C PRO A 11 -17.93 -0.10 -5.82
N ARG A 12 -16.94 -0.32 -6.70
CA ARG A 12 -16.41 -1.64 -7.05
C ARG A 12 -15.07 -1.95 -6.36
N SER A 13 -14.67 -1.15 -5.38
CA SER A 13 -13.45 -1.43 -4.62
C SER A 13 -13.59 -2.74 -3.86
N ARG A 14 -12.53 -3.56 -3.89
CA ARG A 14 -12.46 -4.82 -3.12
C ARG A 14 -11.97 -4.60 -1.69
N LEU A 15 -11.44 -3.40 -1.38
CA LEU A 15 -11.02 -3.07 -0.02
C LEU A 15 -12.23 -2.85 0.91
N PRO A 16 -12.27 -3.49 2.08
CA PRO A 16 -13.26 -3.17 3.09
C PRO A 16 -12.96 -1.83 3.75
N ARG A 17 -13.99 -1.23 4.37
CA ARG A 17 -13.91 0.11 4.97
C ARG A 17 -12.79 0.26 6.01
N ALA A 18 -12.56 -0.77 6.82
CA ALA A 18 -11.54 -0.77 7.86
C ALA A 18 -10.11 -0.67 7.28
N ASP A 19 -9.90 -1.26 6.10
CA ASP A 19 -8.58 -1.34 5.47
C ASP A 19 -8.20 -0.03 4.79
N PHE A 20 -9.18 0.81 4.37
CA PHE A 20 -8.87 2.15 3.86
C PHE A 20 -8.20 3.03 4.91
N ALA A 21 -8.68 2.98 6.16
CA ALA A 21 -8.09 3.78 7.24
C ALA A 21 -6.63 3.37 7.46
N GLN A 22 -6.36 2.06 7.50
CA GLN A 22 -5.00 1.53 7.64
C GLN A 22 -4.12 1.86 6.43
N LEU A 23 -4.63 1.65 5.22
CA LEU A 23 -3.95 1.99 3.97
C LEU A 23 -3.52 3.47 3.94
N HIS A 24 -4.41 4.38 4.36
CA HIS A 24 -4.08 5.81 4.42
C HIS A 24 -3.04 6.14 5.49
N VAL A 25 -3.08 5.47 6.65
CA VAL A 25 -2.05 5.64 7.70
C VAL A 25 -0.69 5.18 7.19
N HIS A 26 -0.63 4.02 6.55
CA HIS A 26 0.60 3.41 6.05
C HIS A 26 1.23 4.17 4.88
N ILE A 27 0.43 4.71 3.94
CA ILE A 27 0.93 5.54 2.84
C ILE A 27 1.48 6.89 3.36
N GLY A 28 0.88 7.43 4.42
CA GLY A 28 1.26 8.73 4.96
C GLY A 28 0.94 9.91 4.02
N ASP A 29 1.12 11.13 4.54
CA ASP A 29 0.75 12.37 3.84
C ASP A 29 1.80 12.82 2.82
N ALA A 30 3.08 12.71 3.18
CA ALA A 30 4.21 13.14 2.38
C ALA A 30 5.33 12.08 2.39
N PRO A 31 6.20 12.06 1.36
CA PRO A 31 7.39 11.23 1.38
C PRO A 31 8.29 11.62 2.56
N VAL A 32 8.85 10.64 3.25
CA VAL A 32 9.83 10.89 4.31
C VAL A 32 11.18 11.21 3.67
N ILE A 33 11.69 12.43 3.87
CA ILE A 33 12.94 12.93 3.25
C ILE A 33 14.16 12.72 4.17
N GLU A 34 13.99 12.49 5.48
CA GLU A 34 15.10 12.38 6.43
C GLU A 34 15.00 11.18 7.41
N GLY A 35 16.13 10.46 7.57
CA GLY A 35 16.56 9.69 8.76
C GLY A 35 15.74 8.49 9.24
N SER A 36 14.45 8.39 8.91
CA SER A 36 13.52 7.35 9.36
C SER A 36 13.01 6.45 8.22
N THR A 37 13.82 6.32 7.17
CA THR A 37 13.53 5.54 5.95
C THR A 37 13.13 4.09 6.22
N VAL A 38 13.65 3.45 7.27
CA VAL A 38 13.30 2.06 7.63
C VAL A 38 11.82 1.94 8.02
N ARG A 39 11.33 2.80 8.92
CA ARG A 39 9.92 2.78 9.36
C ARG A 39 8.96 3.20 8.25
N ALA A 40 9.42 4.09 7.38
CA ALA A 40 8.68 4.46 6.18
C ALA A 40 8.55 3.27 5.20
N LEU A 41 9.63 2.51 4.99
CA LEU A 41 9.61 1.32 4.16
C LEU A 41 8.68 0.23 4.71
N GLU A 42 8.77 -0.08 6.00
CA GLU A 42 7.88 -1.04 6.67
C GLU A 42 6.41 -0.65 6.47
N SER A 43 6.08 0.62 6.67
CA SER A 43 4.71 1.12 6.47
C SER A 43 4.24 0.93 5.02
N LEU A 44 5.10 1.20 4.04
CA LEU A 44 4.76 1.02 2.63
C LEU A 44 4.61 -0.47 2.24
N LEU A 45 5.38 -1.37 2.85
CA LEU A 45 5.23 -2.82 2.67
C LEU A 45 3.89 -3.31 3.25
N GLU A 46 3.45 -2.79 4.39
CA GLU A 46 2.12 -3.08 4.94
C GLU A 46 0.99 -2.56 4.05
N ALA A 47 1.11 -1.32 3.55
CA ALA A 47 0.17 -0.79 2.56
C ALA A 47 0.08 -1.68 1.31
N ARG A 48 1.23 -2.17 0.81
CA ARG A 48 1.29 -3.10 -0.32
C ARG A 48 0.58 -4.43 0.01
N SER A 49 0.82 -4.99 1.20
CA SER A 49 0.19 -6.25 1.65
C SER A 49 -1.34 -6.15 1.66
N ILE A 50 -1.89 -5.05 2.17
CA ILE A 50 -3.34 -4.78 2.15
C ILE A 50 -3.89 -4.81 0.72
N LEU A 51 -3.21 -4.13 -0.21
CA LEU A 51 -3.64 -4.09 -1.62
C LEU A 51 -3.54 -5.47 -2.28
N MET A 52 -2.45 -6.20 -2.05
CA MET A 52 -2.27 -7.55 -2.58
C MET A 52 -3.37 -8.50 -2.11
N SER A 53 -3.69 -8.47 -0.82
CA SER A 53 -4.72 -9.32 -0.24
C SER A 53 -6.11 -8.97 -0.77
N ALA A 54 -6.46 -7.68 -0.84
CA ALA A 54 -7.78 -7.25 -1.31
C ALA A 54 -8.02 -7.53 -2.80
N TYR A 55 -6.98 -7.49 -3.62
CA TYR A 55 -7.09 -7.67 -5.07
C TYR A 55 -6.61 -9.03 -5.59
N ASP A 56 -6.15 -9.91 -4.70
CA ASP A 56 -5.68 -11.26 -5.03
C ASP A 56 -4.54 -11.23 -6.06
N PHE A 57 -3.52 -10.43 -5.77
CA PHE A 57 -2.37 -10.28 -6.65
C PHE A 57 -1.59 -11.61 -6.73
N ASP A 58 -1.22 -11.99 -7.95
CA ASP A 58 -0.31 -13.12 -8.15
C ASP A 58 1.04 -12.84 -7.46
N PRO A 59 1.52 -13.72 -6.57
CA PRO A 59 2.81 -13.55 -5.90
C PRO A 59 3.97 -13.30 -6.87
N ALA A 60 3.94 -13.88 -8.07
CA ALA A 60 4.94 -13.70 -9.11
C ALA A 60 5.05 -12.24 -9.60
N ASN A 61 4.01 -11.42 -9.40
CA ASN A 61 3.99 -10.03 -9.85
C ASN A 61 4.31 -9.03 -8.75
N THR A 62 4.58 -9.48 -7.53
CA THR A 62 4.57 -8.58 -6.38
C THR A 62 5.96 -8.05 -6.02
N GLY A 63 7.03 -8.70 -6.46
CA GLY A 63 8.41 -8.29 -6.18
C GLY A 63 8.82 -8.46 -4.71
N ASP A 64 10.12 -8.42 -4.45
CA ASP A 64 10.69 -8.54 -3.11
C ASP A 64 10.65 -7.21 -2.32
N ASN A 65 11.17 -7.21 -1.10
CA ASN A 65 11.20 -6.03 -0.24
C ASN A 65 12.22 -4.96 -0.71
N ALA A 66 13.10 -5.29 -1.65
CA ALA A 66 14.00 -4.36 -2.31
C ALA A 66 13.37 -3.74 -3.59
N GLY A 67 12.14 -4.15 -3.93
CA GLY A 67 11.43 -3.70 -5.12
C GLY A 67 11.86 -4.40 -6.42
N ALA A 68 12.55 -5.55 -6.33
CA ALA A 68 12.99 -6.33 -7.47
C ALA A 68 12.09 -7.55 -7.73
N GLY A 69 12.07 -8.07 -8.95
CA GLY A 69 11.39 -9.34 -9.27
C GLY A 69 9.85 -9.28 -9.33
N GLY A 70 9.26 -8.08 -9.39
CA GLY A 70 7.87 -7.88 -9.82
C GLY A 70 7.81 -7.55 -11.31
N TRP A 71 6.62 -7.68 -11.92
CA TRP A 71 6.34 -7.34 -13.32
C TRP A 71 5.63 -6.00 -13.46
#